data_AF-A0AB34QTU2-F1
#
_entry.id   AF-A0AB34QTU2-F1
#
_cell.length_a   1.000
_cell.length_b   1.000
_cell.length_c   1.000
_cell.angle_alpha   90.00
_cell.angle_beta   90.00
_cell.angle_gamma   90.00
#
_symmetry.space_group_name_H-M   'P 1'
#
loop_
_entity.id
_entity.type
_entity.pdbx_description
1 polymer ?
#
loop_
_entity_poly.entity_id
_entity_poly.type
_entity_poly.pdbx_seq_one_letter_code
_entity_poly.pdbx_strand_id
1 'polypeptide(L)'
;MWSKYDHYRITVEGKAVLGVIVAAILNRIPYVGWIATAAAQIMIQLKMKTGYFSARWGTRADTDICYLWRKRHLKMFSVSKRKNKKLDEVGSAGKHYMCGT
;
A
#
# COMPACT_ATOMS: atom_id res chain seq x y z
N MET A 1 -13.19 -11.66 8.49
CA MET A 1 -13.33 -11.97 7.04
C MET A 1 -12.42 -11.03 6.25
N TRP A 2 -11.40 -11.55 5.57
CA TRP A 2 -10.49 -10.73 4.76
C TRP A 2 -11.19 -10.30 3.47
N SER A 3 -11.89 -9.17 3.49
CA SER A 3 -12.80 -8.80 2.40
C SER A 3 -12.07 -7.98 1.35
N LYS A 4 -11.64 -8.65 0.27
CA LYS A 4 -11.21 -8.08 -1.03
C LYS A 4 -9.89 -7.29 -1.05
N TYR A 5 -9.23 -7.34 -2.20
CA TYR A 5 -8.10 -6.48 -2.52
C TYR A 5 -8.64 -5.24 -3.24
N ASP A 6 -8.25 -4.07 -2.79
CA ASP A 6 -8.49 -2.81 -3.48
C ASP A 6 -7.37 -2.58 -4.50
N HIS A 7 -7.75 -2.15 -5.69
CA HIS A 7 -6.82 -1.92 -6.80
C HIS A 7 -6.65 -0.43 -7.05
N TYR A 8 -5.43 0.07 -6.92
CA TYR A 8 -5.08 1.47 -7.12
C TYR A 8 -4.15 1.61 -8.31
N ARG A 9 -4.41 2.62 -9.15
CA ARG A 9 -3.48 3.04 -10.20
C ARG A 9 -2.87 4.36 -9.81
N ILE A 10 -1.55 4.42 -9.78
CA ILE A 10 -0.80 5.65 -9.47
C ILE A 10 0.03 5.98 -10.69
N THR A 11 -0.33 7.06 -11.36
CA THR A 11 0.43 7.63 -12.47
C THR A 11 1.15 8.85 -11.94
N VAL A 12 2.43 8.94 -12.25
CA VAL A 12 3.25 10.10 -11.90
C VAL A 12 3.76 10.71 -13.19
N GLU A 13 3.31 11.94 -13.46
CA GLU A 13 3.66 12.66 -14.67
C GLU A 13 4.95 13.46 -14.43
N GLY A 14 5.94 13.27 -15.31
CA GLY A 14 7.24 13.93 -15.24
C GLY A 14 8.33 13.15 -14.49
N LYS A 15 9.51 13.77 -14.33
CA LYS A 15 10.62 13.23 -13.52
C LYS A 15 10.30 13.41 -12.04
N ALA A 16 9.41 12.58 -11.52
CA ALA A 16 9.04 12.68 -10.11
C ALA A 16 10.14 12.13 -9.20
N VAL A 17 10.58 12.98 -8.27
CA VAL A 17 11.50 12.63 -7.20
C VAL A 17 10.82 11.63 -6.25
N LEU A 18 11.60 10.77 -5.59
CA LEU A 18 11.11 9.74 -4.66
C LEU A 18 10.00 10.24 -3.73
N GLY A 19 10.18 11.42 -3.13
CA GLY A 19 9.19 12.01 -2.21
C GLY A 19 7.82 12.24 -2.85
N VAL A 20 7.76 12.63 -4.13
CA VAL A 20 6.50 12.86 -4.86
C VAL A 20 5.76 11.55 -5.08
N ILE A 21 6.49 10.50 -5.48
CA ILE A 21 5.89 9.18 -5.71
C ILE A 21 5.43 8.58 -4.38
N VAL A 22 6.23 8.69 -3.33
CA VAL A 22 5.86 8.25 -1.97
C VAL A 22 4.62 9.00 -1.48
N ALA A 23 4.56 10.32 -1.63
CA ALA A 23 3.40 11.11 -1.26
C ALA A 23 2.16 10.69 -2.06
N ALA A 24 2.29 10.45 -3.36
CA ALA A 24 1.19 9.98 -4.20
C ALA A 24 0.69 8.58 -3.77
N ILE A 25 1.60 7.68 -3.37
CA ILE A 25 1.26 6.37 -2.82
C ILE A 25 0.56 6.52 -1.46
N LEU A 26 1.12 7.30 -0.55
CA LEU A 26 0.55 7.52 0.79
C LEU A 26 -0.80 8.24 0.74
N ASN A 27 -1.03 9.12 -0.24
CA ASN A 27 -2.33 9.78 -0.40
C ASN A 27 -3.42 8.81 -0.87
N ARG A 28 -3.08 7.85 -1.73
CA ARG A 28 -4.05 6.85 -2.23
C ARG A 28 -4.18 5.63 -1.33
N ILE A 29 -3.09 5.26 -0.68
CA ILE A 29 -2.99 4.12 0.21
C ILE A 29 -2.35 4.69 1.46
N PRO A 30 -3.13 5.16 2.44
CA PRO A 30 -2.57 5.73 3.65
C PRO A 30 -1.77 4.67 4.40
N TYR A 31 -1.01 5.06 5.43
CA TYR A 31 -0.21 4.24 6.37
C TYR A 31 0.51 2.97 5.82
N VAL A 32 1.04 3.02 4.61
CA VAL A 32 1.98 1.99 4.09
C VAL A 32 3.43 2.47 4.14
N GLY A 33 3.77 3.32 5.13
CA GLY A 33 5.01 4.08 5.28
C GLY A 33 6.24 3.55 4.53
N TRP A 34 6.90 2.53 5.05
CA TRP A 34 8.13 1.98 4.44
C TRP A 34 7.87 1.29 3.09
N ILE A 35 6.70 0.69 2.91
CA ILE A 35 6.30 0.01 1.67
C ILE A 35 6.09 1.03 0.54
N ALA A 36 5.56 2.22 0.84
CA ALA A 36 5.44 3.31 -0.13
C ALA A 36 6.81 3.73 -0.66
N THR A 37 7.81 3.82 0.22
CA THR A 37 9.19 4.12 -0.16
C THR A 37 9.79 3.03 -1.05
N ALA A 38 9.61 1.76 -0.67
CA ALA A 38 10.09 0.63 -1.48
C ALA A 38 9.42 0.60 -2.87
N ALA A 39 8.11 0.80 -2.93
CA ALA A 39 7.36 0.91 -4.17
C ALA A 39 7.82 2.08 -5.05
N ALA A 40 8.04 3.26 -4.45
CA ALA A 40 8.51 4.43 -5.16
C ALA A 40 9.93 4.24 -5.73
N GLN A 41 10.83 3.61 -4.97
CA GLN A 41 12.16 3.25 -5.47
C GLN A 41 12.08 2.29 -6.65
N ILE A 42 11.21 1.27 -6.59
CA ILE A 42 10.99 0.34 -7.72
C ILE A 42 10.47 1.09 -8.94
N MET A 43 9.53 2.03 -8.77
CA MET A 43 9.03 2.85 -9.88
C MET A 43 10.15 3.66 -10.55
N ILE A 44 11.05 4.24 -9.76
CA ILE A 44 12.19 5.03 -10.27
C ILE A 44 13.21 4.13 -10.97
N GLN A 45 13.64 3.04 -10.32
CA GLN A 45 14.63 2.12 -10.88
C GLN A 45 14.17 1.52 -12.21
N LEU A 46 12.88 1.18 -12.31
CA LEU A 46 12.29 0.62 -13.52
C LEU A 46 11.78 1.69 -14.50
N LYS A 47 12.04 2.99 -14.25
CA LYS A 47 11.57 4.13 -15.05
C LYS A 47 10.07 4.07 -15.37
N MET A 48 9.28 3.57 -14.42
CA MET A 48 7.84 3.39 -14.57
C MET A 48 7.10 4.71 -14.34
N LYS A 49 6.35 5.17 -15.35
CA LYS A 49 5.43 6.30 -15.21
C LYS A 49 4.15 5.94 -14.44
N THR A 50 3.73 4.67 -14.50
CA THR A 50 2.51 4.20 -13.86
C THR A 50 2.79 2.93 -13.04
N GLY A 51 2.47 2.97 -11.76
CA GLY A 51 2.47 1.82 -10.86
C GLY A 51 1.05 1.30 -10.64
N TYR A 52 0.86 0.00 -10.74
CA TYR A 52 -0.40 -0.67 -10.41
C TYR A 52 -0.28 -1.32 -9.05
N PHE A 53 -1.11 -0.90 -8.10
CA PHE A 53 -1.06 -1.32 -6.72
C PHE A 53 -2.30 -2.13 -6.37
N SER A 54 -2.12 -3.15 -5.54
CA SER A 54 -3.19 -3.93 -4.96
C SER A 54 -3.00 -3.94 -3.45
N ALA A 55 -3.85 -3.24 -2.72
CA ALA A 55 -3.81 -3.20 -1.27
C ALA A 55 -4.90 -4.09 -0.68
N ARG A 56 -4.65 -4.69 0.48
CA ARG A 56 -5.67 -5.40 1.25
C ARG A 56 -5.49 -5.13 2.73
N TRP A 57 -6.61 -5.10 3.43
CA TRP A 57 -6.68 -4.86 4.86
C TRP A 57 -7.13 -6.13 5.57
N GLY A 58 -6.32 -6.56 6.54
CA GLY A 58 -6.69 -7.61 7.48
C GLY A 58 -6.93 -6.98 8.84
N THR A 59 -8.13 -7.15 9.38
CA THR A 59 -8.46 -6.81 10.76
C THR A 59 -8.57 -8.08 11.59
N ARG A 60 -8.01 -8.10 12.80
CA ARG A 60 -8.16 -9.16 13.79
C ARG A 60 -8.56 -8.52 15.12
N ALA A 61 -9.63 -9.00 15.73
CA ALA A 61 -10.03 -8.60 17.08
C ALA A 61 -8.89 -8.89 18.06
N ASP A 62 -8.54 -7.90 18.88
CA ASP A 62 -7.63 -8.08 20.01
C ASP A 62 -8.38 -8.79 21.16
N THR A 63 -7.66 -9.26 22.16
CA THR A 63 -8.23 -9.78 23.41
C THR A 63 -9.08 -8.70 24.09
N ASP A 64 -8.68 -7.43 23.94
CA ASP A 64 -9.48 -6.27 24.31
C ASP A 64 -10.50 -5.92 23.21
N ILE A 65 -11.78 -5.88 23.56
CA ILE A 65 -12.89 -5.54 22.64
C ILE A 65 -12.71 -4.16 22.00
N CYS A 66 -12.05 -3.23 22.71
CA CYS A 66 -11.82 -1.88 22.22
C CYS A 66 -10.66 -1.73 21.24
N TYR A 67 -9.94 -2.81 20.94
CA TYR A 67 -8.80 -2.75 20.03
C TYR A 67 -8.91 -3.78 18.90
N LEU A 68 -8.46 -3.37 17.72
CA LEU A 68 -8.39 -4.19 16.53
C LEU A 68 -6.98 -4.12 15.96
N TRP A 69 -6.35 -5.28 15.77
CA TRP A 69 -5.12 -5.40 15.00
C TRP A 69 -5.42 -5.22 13.52
N ARG A 70 -4.75 -4.26 12.87
CA ARG A 70 -4.83 -4.02 11.44
C ARG A 70 -3.50 -4.35 10.79
N LYS A 71 -3.49 -5.29 9.83
CA LYS A 71 -2.36 -5.57 8.93
C LYS A 71 -2.72 -5.14 7.52
N ARG A 72 -1.73 -4.65 6.77
CA ARG A 72 -1.90 -4.29 5.35
C ARG A 72 -1.05 -5.16 4.48
N HIS A 73 -1.56 -5.50 3.31
CA HIS A 73 -0.83 -6.24 2.30
C HIS A 73 -0.83 -5.42 1.03
N LEU A 74 0.33 -4.96 0.59
CA LEU A 74 0.50 -4.20 -0.64
C LEU A 74 1.24 -5.04 -1.68
N LYS A 75 0.69 -5.11 -2.88
CA LYS A 75 1.35 -5.66 -4.05
C LYS A 75 1.52 -4.58 -5.10
N MET A 76 2.68 -4.52 -5.72
CA MET A 76 2.95 -3.63 -6.84
C MET A 76 3.21 -4.45 -8.10
N PHE A 77 2.64 -4.01 -9.21
CA PHE A 77 2.78 -4.63 -10.53
C PHE A 77 3.28 -3.59 -11.54
N SER A 78 4.09 -4.05 -12.48
CA SER A 78 4.61 -3.18 -13.54
C SER A 78 3.62 -2.96 -14.71
N VAL A 79 2.58 -3.78 -14.81
CA VAL A 79 1.65 -3.78 -15.96
C VAL A 79 0.20 -3.81 -15.47
N SER A 80 -0.71 -3.18 -16.22
CA SER A 80 -2.13 -3.02 -15.87
C SER A 80 -2.87 -4.34 -15.63
N LYS A 81 -2.50 -5.39 -16.36
CA LYS A 81 -3.06 -6.74 -16.22
C LYS A 81 -2.63 -7.44 -14.93
N ARG A 82 -1.90 -6.75 -14.02
CA ARG A 82 -1.31 -7.31 -12.80
C ARG A 82 -0.40 -8.51 -13.10
N LYS A 83 0.18 -8.48 -14.30
CA LYS A 83 1.25 -9.40 -14.73
C LYS A 83 2.57 -8.73 -14.36
N ASN A 84 3.53 -9.50 -13.85
CA ASN A 84 4.81 -9.06 -13.30
C ASN A 84 4.69 -8.30 -11.98
N LYS A 85 4.52 -9.07 -10.90
CA LYS A 85 4.63 -8.62 -9.50
C LYS A 85 6.07 -8.14 -9.24
N LYS A 86 6.22 -6.92 -8.75
CA LYS A 86 7.52 -6.30 -8.42
C LYS A 86 7.71 -6.08 -6.92
N LEU A 87 6.61 -5.98 -6.19
CA LEU A 87 6.61 -5.89 -4.73
C LEU A 87 5.44 -6.72 -4.20
N ASP A 88 5.65 -7.42 -3.10
CA ASP A 88 4.62 -8.19 -2.39
C ASP A 88 4.91 -8.14 -0.90
N GLU A 89 4.53 -7.03 -0.27
CA GLU A 89 4.94 -6.73 1.09
C GLU A 89 3.75 -6.60 2.02
N VAL A 90 3.92 -7.12 3.23
CA VAL A 90 2.93 -7.01 4.30
C VAL A 90 3.43 -5.96 5.28
N GLY A 91 2.64 -4.90 5.45
CA GLY A 91 2.89 -3.86 6.42
C GLY A 91 2.76 -4.37 7.85
N SER A 92 3.47 -3.70 8.75
CA SER A 92 3.43 -3.99 10.18
C SER A 92 2.01 -3.96 10.73
N ALA A 93 1.72 -4.85 11.67
CA ALA A 93 0.45 -4.85 12.37
C ALA A 93 0.36 -3.63 13.27
N GLY A 94 -0.66 -2.79 13.09
CA GLY A 94 -0.97 -1.68 14.00
C GLY A 94 -2.17 -2.02 14.88
N LYS A 95 -2.07 -1.79 16.18
CA LYS A 95 -3.21 -1.83 17.10
C LYS A 95 -4.00 -0.53 16.94
N HIS A 96 -5.27 -0.62 16.55
CA HIS A 96 -6.17 0.52 16.41
C HIS A 96 -7.27 0.45 17.47
N TYR A 97 -7.47 1.56 18.18
CA TYR A 97 -8.56 1.72 19.14
C TYR A 97 -9.88 2.01 18.42
N MET A 98 -10.98 1.44 18.91
CA MET A 98 -12.30 1.43 18.26
C MET A 98 -13.45 1.84 19.16
N CYS A 99 -13.26 1.86 20.49
CA CYS A 99 -14.30 2.31 21.44
C CYS A 99 -14.23 3.83 21.64
N GLY A 100 -14.71 4.65 20.71
CA GLY A 100 -14.78 6.10 20.96
C GLY A 100 -14.69 6.99 19.73
N THR A 101 -15.40 6.64 18.66
CA THR A 101 -15.74 7.56 17.57
C THR A 101 -17.24 7.55 17.37
#